data_AF-A0A9P9N3C5-F1
#
_entry.id   AF-A0A9P9N3C5-F1
#
_cell.length_a   1.000
_cell.length_b   1.000
_cell.length_c   1.000
_cell.angle_alpha   90.00
_cell.angle_beta   90.00
_cell.angle_gamma   90.00
#
_symmetry.space_group_name_H-M   'P 1'
#
loop_
_entity.id
_entity.type
_entity.pdbx_description
1 polymer ?
#
loop_
_entity_poly.entity_id
_entity_poly.type
_entity_poly.pdbx_seq_one_letter_code
_entity_poly.pdbx_strand_id
1 'polypeptide(L)'
;MGTAYLEAITPENHDCSDFHPKDKQKEVYKWYDLQYSNEAWDIYSNEWESRILAWHEAHQIALQETSTTQNSDEQLERLPFGTFFLAHPIAAFSLWRVLQSCYGLDRAVCGDTDEVALWQHLAPFQYLRDNDIEKKWQAELETFKHQVTSTRLNFKKQSWELKVFNIFRGIEIFEKEFAALRENFKVNLVDKKVGLWMIDRIEEDVGKRIAMITDLLKLKDNELTKIQPIESHEDDINNIEPFAAPGYSRKATFPPSYSSPVKTSFPHRAEETANLIMPGILKS
;
A
#
# COMPACT_ATOMS: atom_id res chain seq x y z
N MET A 1 -10.02 4.95 28.74
CA MET A 1 -9.69 5.98 27.74
C MET A 1 -9.79 5.37 26.33
N GLY A 2 -10.98 5.28 25.71
CA GLY A 2 -11.15 4.46 24.50
C GLY A 2 -12.02 5.00 23.36
N THR A 3 -12.85 6.03 23.56
CA THR A 3 -13.87 6.44 22.57
C THR A 3 -13.35 7.32 21.43
N ALA A 4 -12.18 7.94 21.59
CA ALA A 4 -11.68 8.96 20.65
C ALA A 4 -11.34 8.43 19.24
N TYR A 5 -11.09 7.12 19.08
CA TYR A 5 -10.72 6.53 17.79
C TYR A 5 -11.95 6.36 16.88
N LEU A 6 -13.05 5.81 17.40
CA LEU A 6 -14.28 5.62 16.62
C LEU A 6 -14.89 6.97 16.23
N GLU A 7 -14.93 7.94 17.15
CA GLU A 7 -15.35 9.31 16.82
C GLU A 7 -14.45 9.92 15.74
N ALA A 8 -13.15 9.61 15.75
CA ALA A 8 -12.23 10.14 14.78
C ALA A 8 -12.43 9.58 13.36
N ILE A 9 -13.00 8.40 13.17
CA ILE A 9 -13.15 7.75 11.86
C ILE A 9 -14.60 7.54 11.41
N THR A 10 -15.58 7.92 12.22
CA THR A 10 -17.00 7.85 11.85
C THR A 10 -17.34 9.06 10.97
N PRO A 11 -17.86 8.86 9.74
CA PRO A 11 -18.39 9.95 8.93
C PRO A 11 -19.53 10.66 9.66
N GLU A 12 -19.67 11.98 9.48
CA GLU A 12 -20.86 12.69 9.97
C GLU A 12 -22.11 12.12 9.28
N ASN A 13 -23.21 11.97 10.05
CA ASN A 13 -24.49 11.47 9.58
C ASN A 13 -25.06 12.45 8.53
N HIS A 14 -24.67 12.29 7.27
CA HIS A 14 -25.26 13.01 6.16
C HIS A 14 -26.49 12.25 5.66
N ASP A 15 -27.59 12.97 5.55
CA ASP A 15 -28.84 12.47 5.01
C ASP A 15 -28.65 11.96 3.56
N CYS A 16 -29.27 10.83 3.24
CA CYS A 16 -28.92 9.97 2.09
C CYS A 16 -29.27 10.59 0.73
N SER A 17 -30.01 11.69 0.70
CA SER A 17 -30.43 12.34 -0.55
C SER A 17 -29.32 13.11 -1.27
N ASP A 18 -28.23 13.46 -0.56
CA ASP A 18 -27.27 14.47 -1.03
C ASP A 18 -25.82 13.96 -1.18
N PHE A 19 -25.55 12.67 -0.95
CA PHE A 19 -24.19 12.15 -1.11
C PHE A 19 -23.80 12.01 -2.58
N HIS A 20 -22.80 12.79 -3.00
CA HIS A 20 -22.17 12.65 -4.32
C HIS A 20 -20.70 12.22 -4.18
N PRO A 21 -20.26 11.07 -4.73
CA PRO A 21 -18.86 10.61 -4.62
C PRO A 21 -17.84 11.62 -5.14
N LYS A 22 -18.24 12.45 -6.11
CA LYS A 22 -17.44 13.52 -6.70
C LYS A 22 -17.07 14.61 -5.70
N ASP A 23 -17.83 14.81 -4.64
CA ASP A 23 -17.47 15.78 -3.62
C ASP A 23 -16.22 15.33 -2.85
N LYS A 24 -16.15 14.06 -2.47
CA LYS A 24 -14.96 13.48 -1.84
C LYS A 24 -13.76 13.44 -2.79
N GLN A 25 -13.96 13.10 -4.05
CA GLN A 25 -12.89 13.16 -5.07
C GLN A 25 -12.38 14.61 -5.27
N LYS A 26 -13.29 15.59 -5.27
CA LYS A 26 -12.97 17.01 -5.42
C LYS A 26 -12.24 17.58 -4.21
N GLU A 27 -12.57 17.15 -2.99
CA GLU A 27 -11.82 17.49 -1.77
C GLU A 27 -10.34 17.06 -1.91
N VAL A 28 -10.10 15.79 -2.27
CA VAL A 28 -8.74 15.26 -2.49
C VAL A 28 -8.03 16.00 -3.61
N TYR A 29 -8.68 16.15 -4.77
CA TYR A 29 -8.07 16.79 -5.92
C TYR A 29 -7.67 18.22 -5.64
N LYS A 30 -8.58 19.04 -5.07
CA LYS A 30 -8.26 20.44 -4.74
C LYS A 30 -7.09 20.54 -3.78
N TRP A 31 -7.02 19.67 -2.78
CA TRP A 31 -5.91 19.66 -1.84
C TRP A 31 -4.58 19.36 -2.53
N TYR A 32 -4.53 18.26 -3.30
CA TYR A 32 -3.29 17.84 -3.95
C TYR A 32 -2.88 18.73 -5.13
N ASP A 33 -3.82 19.34 -5.83
CA ASP A 33 -3.53 20.31 -6.88
C ASP A 33 -2.85 21.56 -6.30
N LEU A 34 -3.33 22.04 -5.14
CA LEU A 34 -2.75 23.18 -4.44
C LEU A 34 -1.36 22.90 -3.85
N GLN A 35 -1.14 21.69 -3.32
CA GLN A 35 0.08 21.36 -2.55
C GLN A 35 1.17 20.68 -3.39
N TYR A 36 0.79 19.88 -4.39
CA TYR A 36 1.71 18.97 -5.05
C TYR A 36 1.65 19.04 -6.59
N SER A 37 0.76 19.86 -7.18
CA SER A 37 0.59 20.05 -8.62
C SER A 37 0.46 18.74 -9.40
N ASN A 38 -0.77 18.34 -9.72
CA ASN A 38 -1.09 17.19 -10.57
C ASN A 38 -0.76 15.79 -10.02
N GLU A 39 -0.57 15.62 -8.71
CA GLU A 39 -0.25 14.30 -8.14
C GLU A 39 -1.46 13.42 -7.76
N ALA A 40 -2.70 13.88 -7.97
CA ALA A 40 -3.92 13.13 -7.61
C ALA A 40 -4.89 12.98 -8.79
N TRP A 41 -4.40 12.87 -10.03
CA TRP A 41 -5.29 12.80 -11.21
C TRP A 41 -6.10 11.49 -11.26
N ASP A 42 -5.57 10.43 -10.68
CA ASP A 42 -6.21 9.13 -10.62
C ASP A 42 -7.47 9.14 -9.72
N ILE A 43 -7.62 10.09 -8.80
CA ILE A 43 -8.78 10.17 -7.89
C ILE A 43 -10.11 10.34 -8.64
N TYR A 44 -10.09 10.91 -9.85
CA TYR A 44 -11.27 11.04 -10.71
C TYR A 44 -11.52 9.83 -11.62
N SER A 45 -10.74 8.76 -11.49
CA SER A 45 -11.02 7.53 -12.23
C SER A 45 -12.35 6.91 -11.82
N ASN A 46 -12.98 6.20 -12.77
CA ASN A 46 -14.20 5.44 -12.53
C ASN A 46 -14.02 4.38 -11.42
N GLU A 47 -12.78 3.92 -11.20
CA GLU A 47 -12.46 2.98 -10.14
C GLU A 47 -12.68 3.61 -8.76
N TRP A 48 -12.12 4.81 -8.53
CA TRP A 48 -12.30 5.52 -7.27
C TRP A 48 -13.76 5.90 -7.05
N GLU A 49 -14.48 6.32 -8.09
CA GLU A 49 -15.92 6.59 -7.98
C GLU A 49 -16.69 5.34 -7.52
N SER A 50 -16.41 4.19 -8.13
CA SER A 50 -17.03 2.91 -7.77
C SER A 50 -16.70 2.48 -6.34
N ARG A 51 -15.44 2.65 -5.90
CA ARG A 51 -15.00 2.36 -4.52
C ARG A 51 -15.73 3.22 -3.50
N ILE A 52 -15.81 4.54 -3.75
CA ILE A 52 -16.45 5.50 -2.84
C ILE A 52 -17.95 5.19 -2.70
N LEU A 53 -18.64 4.87 -3.80
CA LEU A 53 -20.04 4.46 -3.77
C LEU A 53 -20.24 3.17 -2.96
N ALA A 54 -19.44 2.15 -3.20
CA ALA A 54 -19.52 0.88 -2.47
C ALA A 54 -19.26 1.05 -0.96
N TRP A 55 -18.29 1.90 -0.59
CA TRP A 55 -18.02 2.20 0.82
C TRP A 55 -19.16 2.96 1.48
N HIS A 56 -19.77 3.92 0.76
CA HIS A 56 -20.92 4.65 1.28
C HIS A 56 -22.11 3.71 1.51
N GLU A 57 -22.46 2.86 0.54
CA GLU A 57 -23.54 1.88 0.67
C GLU A 57 -23.31 0.92 1.85
N ALA A 58 -22.11 0.35 1.97
CA ALA A 58 -21.76 -0.52 3.08
C ALA A 58 -21.83 0.18 4.45
N HIS A 59 -21.43 1.46 4.51
CA HIS A 59 -21.54 2.25 5.73
C HIS A 59 -23.00 2.50 6.13
N GLN A 60 -23.88 2.78 5.17
CA GLN A 60 -25.31 2.98 5.42
C GLN A 60 -25.97 1.70 5.96
N ILE A 61 -25.64 0.54 5.38
CA ILE A 61 -26.12 -0.77 5.88
C ILE A 61 -25.66 -0.97 7.33
N ALA A 62 -24.38 -0.71 7.62
CA ALA A 62 -23.85 -0.87 8.98
C ALA A 62 -24.51 0.04 10.02
N LEU A 63 -24.87 1.28 9.64
CA LEU A 63 -25.62 2.21 10.49
C LEU A 63 -27.05 1.73 10.78
N GLN A 64 -27.68 1.02 9.83
CA GLN A 64 -29.02 0.45 10.00
C GLN A 64 -29.02 -0.81 10.86
N GLU A 65 -27.92 -1.58 10.86
CA GLU A 65 -27.87 -2.92 11.45
C GLU A 65 -27.37 -2.97 12.90
N THR A 66 -26.67 -1.95 13.45
CA THR A 66 -26.13 -2.07 14.82
C THR A 66 -25.91 -0.76 15.60
N SER A 67 -26.52 -0.68 16.79
CA SER A 67 -26.04 0.08 17.96
C SER A 67 -25.05 -0.78 18.74
N THR A 68 -23.73 -0.62 18.58
CA THR A 68 -22.79 -0.96 19.68
C THR A 68 -21.39 -0.39 19.50
N THR A 69 -20.99 0.39 20.49
CA THR A 69 -19.62 0.80 20.85
C THR A 69 -18.64 -0.37 20.85
N GLN A 70 -17.53 -0.24 20.12
CA GLN A 70 -16.32 -1.04 20.34
C GLN A 70 -15.13 -0.12 20.60
N ASN A 71 -14.38 -0.39 21.67
CA ASN A 71 -13.16 0.33 22.05
C ASN A 71 -12.07 -0.71 22.33
N SER A 72 -10.98 -0.74 21.55
CA SER A 72 -9.67 -1.28 21.94
C SER A 72 -8.62 -1.10 20.83
N ASP A 73 -7.34 -1.24 21.20
CA ASP A 73 -6.15 -1.12 20.33
C ASP A 73 -6.12 -2.09 19.13
N GLU A 74 -6.99 -3.11 19.10
CA GLU A 74 -7.19 -4.02 17.95
C GLU A 74 -7.81 -3.32 16.72
N GLN A 75 -8.24 -2.06 16.85
CA GLN A 75 -8.99 -1.36 15.80
C GLN A 75 -8.14 -0.87 14.63
N LEU A 76 -6.83 -0.66 14.81
CA LEU A 76 -5.99 -0.21 13.70
C LEU A 76 -5.74 -1.33 12.69
N GLU A 77 -5.49 -2.55 13.17
CA GLU A 77 -5.31 -3.74 12.34
C GLU A 77 -6.54 -4.02 11.46
N ARG A 78 -7.72 -3.68 12.00
CA ARG A 78 -9.01 -3.82 11.33
C ARG A 78 -9.53 -2.49 10.77
N LEU A 79 -8.66 -1.50 10.52
CA LEU A 79 -9.08 -0.19 10.01
C LEU A 79 -10.00 -0.38 8.78
N PRO A 80 -11.29 -0.01 8.87
CA PRO A 80 -12.17 -0.07 7.73
C PRO A 80 -11.81 1.10 6.80
N PHE A 81 -10.90 0.85 5.85
CA PHE A 81 -10.32 1.89 5.00
C PHE A 81 -11.39 2.75 4.31
N GLY A 82 -12.49 2.14 3.85
CA GLY A 82 -13.60 2.86 3.23
C GLY A 82 -14.25 3.87 4.18
N THR A 83 -14.56 3.46 5.41
CA THR A 83 -15.12 4.35 6.44
C THR A 83 -14.14 5.47 6.78
N PHE A 84 -12.84 5.15 6.90
CA PHE A 84 -11.80 6.15 7.10
C PHE A 84 -11.72 7.15 5.94
N PHE A 85 -11.88 6.69 4.69
CA PHE A 85 -11.90 7.54 3.51
C PHE A 85 -13.11 8.47 3.48
N LEU A 86 -14.30 7.97 3.82
CA LEU A 86 -15.50 8.79 3.86
C LEU A 86 -15.38 9.91 4.91
N ALA A 87 -14.75 9.63 6.05
CA ALA A 87 -14.53 10.60 7.12
C ALA A 87 -13.35 11.56 6.84
N HIS A 88 -12.23 11.06 6.30
CA HIS A 88 -10.98 11.82 6.08
C HIS A 88 -10.39 11.55 4.69
N PRO A 89 -11.02 12.03 3.61
CA PRO A 89 -10.66 11.62 2.25
C PRO A 89 -9.21 11.98 1.88
N ILE A 90 -8.71 13.15 2.30
CA ILE A 90 -7.32 13.56 2.05
C ILE A 90 -6.33 12.66 2.80
N ALA A 91 -6.57 12.39 4.08
CA ALA A 91 -5.70 11.52 4.87
C ALA A 91 -5.73 10.07 4.35
N ALA A 92 -6.92 9.54 4.06
CA ALA A 92 -7.08 8.21 3.52
C ALA A 92 -6.44 8.05 2.14
N PHE A 93 -6.57 9.04 1.26
CA PHE A 93 -5.89 9.02 -0.04
C PHE A 93 -4.36 9.04 0.13
N SER A 94 -3.83 9.81 1.08
CA SER A 94 -2.40 9.79 1.38
C SER A 94 -1.93 8.44 1.94
N LEU A 95 -2.73 7.79 2.80
CA LEU A 95 -2.47 6.43 3.27
C LEU A 95 -2.48 5.42 2.12
N TRP A 96 -3.44 5.54 1.21
CA TRP A 96 -3.49 4.72 0.01
C TRP A 96 -2.23 4.83 -0.84
N ARG A 97 -1.73 6.04 -1.08
CA ARG A 97 -0.49 6.25 -1.86
C ARG A 97 0.72 5.59 -1.19
N VAL A 98 0.82 5.66 0.14
CA VAL A 98 1.85 4.92 0.88
C VAL A 98 1.70 3.42 0.69
N LEU A 99 0.50 2.85 0.83
CA LEU A 99 0.28 1.42 0.59
C LEU A 99 0.66 1.02 -0.85
N GLN A 100 0.31 1.83 -1.86
CA GLN A 100 0.70 1.58 -3.24
C GLN A 100 2.23 1.60 -3.43
N SER A 101 2.93 2.50 -2.76
CA SER A 101 4.39 2.50 -2.76
C SER A 101 4.98 1.23 -2.11
N CYS A 102 4.38 0.76 -1.01
CA CYS A 102 4.78 -0.50 -0.37
C CYS A 102 4.54 -1.69 -1.29
N TYR A 103 3.39 -1.79 -1.96
CA TYR A 103 3.11 -2.87 -2.93
C TYR A 103 4.03 -2.82 -4.16
N GLY A 104 4.48 -1.62 -4.56
CA GLY A 104 5.49 -1.46 -5.60
C GLY A 104 6.85 -1.98 -5.15
N LEU A 105 7.24 -1.66 -3.92
CA LEU A 105 8.49 -2.14 -3.31
C LEU A 105 8.48 -3.66 -3.08
N ASP A 106 7.35 -4.21 -2.63
CA ASP A 106 7.13 -5.66 -2.49
C ASP A 106 7.38 -6.38 -3.82
N ARG A 107 6.84 -5.87 -4.93
CA ARG A 107 7.07 -6.42 -6.26
C ARG A 107 8.53 -6.31 -6.71
N ALA A 108 9.23 -5.24 -6.33
CA ALA A 108 10.65 -5.10 -6.62
C ALA A 108 11.51 -6.13 -5.86
N VAL A 109 11.14 -6.45 -4.62
CA VAL A 109 11.87 -7.40 -3.76
C VAL A 109 11.49 -8.85 -4.08
N CYS A 110 10.19 -9.16 -4.04
CA CYS A 110 9.63 -10.51 -4.10
C CYS A 110 9.22 -10.96 -5.51
N GLY A 111 9.21 -10.05 -6.48
CA GLY A 111 8.76 -10.30 -7.85
C GLY A 111 7.27 -10.04 -8.06
N ASP A 112 6.87 -10.02 -9.33
CA ASP A 112 5.48 -9.81 -9.75
C ASP A 112 4.77 -11.16 -9.87
N THR A 113 4.28 -11.68 -8.73
CA THR A 113 3.58 -12.96 -8.63
C THR A 113 2.15 -12.77 -8.15
N ASP A 114 1.29 -13.74 -8.45
CA ASP A 114 -0.10 -13.74 -7.98
C ASP A 114 -0.19 -13.67 -6.44
N GLU A 115 0.75 -14.33 -5.73
CA GLU A 115 0.87 -14.26 -4.27
C GLU A 115 1.08 -12.82 -3.79
N VAL A 116 2.03 -12.09 -4.38
CA VAL A 116 2.31 -10.69 -4.02
C VAL A 116 1.14 -9.77 -4.37
N ALA A 117 0.45 -10.05 -5.48
CA ALA A 117 -0.74 -9.30 -5.87
C ALA A 117 -1.89 -9.43 -4.85
N LEU A 118 -2.05 -10.61 -4.23
CA LEU A 118 -3.09 -10.87 -3.24
C LEU A 118 -2.92 -10.05 -1.94
N TRP A 119 -1.71 -9.58 -1.62
CA TRP A 119 -1.46 -8.76 -0.42
C TRP A 119 -2.25 -7.45 -0.40
N GLN A 120 -2.65 -6.94 -1.57
CA GLN A 120 -3.48 -5.73 -1.70
C GLN A 120 -4.92 -5.92 -1.19
N HIS A 121 -5.35 -7.16 -0.96
CA HIS A 121 -6.67 -7.47 -0.43
C HIS A 121 -6.72 -7.49 1.11
N LEU A 122 -5.56 -7.44 1.77
CA LEU A 122 -5.48 -7.35 3.22
C LEU A 122 -5.86 -5.95 3.69
N ALA A 123 -6.36 -5.84 4.93
CA ALA A 123 -6.54 -4.54 5.56
C ALA A 123 -5.20 -3.81 5.68
N PRO A 124 -5.14 -2.47 5.59
CA PRO A 124 -3.88 -1.71 5.51
C PRO A 124 -2.83 -2.10 6.55
N PHE A 125 -3.21 -2.15 7.83
CA PHE A 125 -2.28 -2.42 8.92
C PHE A 125 -2.04 -3.90 9.15
N GLN A 126 -3.03 -4.75 8.85
CA GLN A 126 -2.82 -6.20 8.77
C GLN A 126 -1.72 -6.53 7.74
N TYR A 127 -1.78 -5.92 6.55
CA TYR A 127 -0.76 -6.06 5.51
C TYR A 127 0.64 -5.63 5.99
N LEU A 128 0.75 -4.47 6.65
CA LEU A 128 2.04 -3.94 7.11
C LEU A 128 2.71 -4.88 8.13
N ARG A 129 1.91 -5.51 8.98
CA ARG A 129 2.38 -6.38 10.07
C ARG A 129 2.43 -7.87 9.73
N ASP A 130 2.02 -8.26 8.53
CA ASP A 130 1.92 -9.67 8.17
C ASP A 130 3.29 -10.37 8.21
N ASN A 131 3.43 -11.34 9.12
CA ASN A 131 4.67 -12.07 9.33
C ASN A 131 5.06 -12.96 8.14
N ASP A 132 4.09 -13.42 7.34
CA ASP A 132 4.38 -14.26 6.19
C ASP A 132 4.92 -13.42 5.03
N ILE A 133 4.44 -12.18 4.89
CA ILE A 133 5.06 -11.19 4.00
C ILE A 133 6.51 -10.90 4.42
N GLU A 134 6.77 -10.72 5.72
CA GLU A 134 8.12 -10.50 6.24
C GLU A 134 9.06 -11.67 5.95
N LYS A 135 8.61 -12.92 6.22
CA LYS A 135 9.39 -14.12 5.90
C LYS A 135 9.67 -14.25 4.41
N LYS A 136 8.68 -13.92 3.56
CA LYS A 136 8.84 -13.95 2.10
C LYS A 136 9.90 -12.95 1.65
N TRP A 137 9.84 -11.72 2.18
CA TRP A 137 10.88 -10.72 1.98
C TRP A 137 12.26 -11.26 2.33
N GLN A 138 12.43 -11.78 3.55
CA GLN A 138 13.70 -12.32 4.01
C GLN A 138 14.24 -13.43 3.10
N ALA A 139 13.39 -14.37 2.69
CA ALA A 139 13.79 -15.49 1.82
C ALA A 139 14.23 -15.03 0.42
N GLU A 140 13.49 -14.12 -0.20
CA GLU A 140 13.79 -13.58 -1.54
C GLU A 140 15.07 -12.76 -1.53
N LEU A 141 15.28 -12.03 -0.45
CA LEU A 141 16.45 -11.20 -0.23
C LEU A 141 17.73 -12.01 0.02
N GLU A 142 17.68 -13.06 0.83
CA GLU A 142 18.81 -13.99 1.00
C GLU A 142 19.11 -14.75 -0.29
N THR A 143 18.06 -15.17 -1.02
CA THR A 143 18.23 -15.78 -2.35
C THR A 143 18.93 -14.82 -3.31
N PHE A 144 18.52 -13.54 -3.31
CA PHE A 144 19.13 -12.52 -4.12
C PHE A 144 20.61 -12.29 -3.76
N LYS A 145 20.93 -12.22 -2.47
CA LYS A 145 22.31 -12.12 -1.99
C LYS A 145 23.18 -13.29 -2.43
N HIS A 146 22.67 -14.52 -2.38
CA HIS A 146 23.38 -15.69 -2.90
C HIS A 146 23.61 -15.61 -4.42
N GLN A 147 22.64 -15.07 -5.18
CA GLN A 147 22.79 -14.89 -6.62
C GLN A 147 23.85 -13.84 -6.97
N VAL A 148 23.93 -12.75 -6.21
CA VAL A 148 24.92 -11.67 -6.42
C VAL A 148 26.34 -12.10 -6.03
N THR A 149 26.47 -12.90 -4.96
CA THR A 149 27.78 -13.35 -4.44
C THR A 149 28.33 -14.59 -5.16
N SER A 150 27.47 -15.39 -5.80
CA SER A 150 27.92 -16.55 -6.58
C SER A 150 28.64 -16.11 -7.85
N THR A 151 29.93 -16.48 -7.97
CA THR A 151 30.82 -16.21 -9.11
C THR A 151 30.34 -16.77 -10.45
N ARG A 152 29.24 -17.55 -10.46
CA ARG A 152 28.56 -18.01 -11.68
C ARG A 152 27.38 -17.09 -11.99
N LEU A 153 27.67 -15.88 -12.45
CA LEU A 153 26.66 -14.98 -13.02
C LEU A 153 26.10 -15.61 -14.30
N ASN A 154 25.08 -16.45 -14.15
CA ASN A 154 24.24 -16.88 -15.26
C ASN A 154 23.32 -15.70 -15.60
N PHE A 155 23.71 -14.92 -16.61
CA PHE A 155 23.07 -13.69 -17.13
C PHE A 155 21.63 -13.85 -17.67
N LYS A 156 20.88 -14.90 -17.28
CA LYS A 156 19.69 -15.34 -18.02
C LYS A 156 18.33 -14.88 -17.49
N LYS A 157 18.19 -14.07 -16.42
CA LYS A 157 16.82 -13.73 -15.96
C LYS A 157 16.51 -12.30 -15.53
N GLN A 158 17.46 -11.53 -15.03
CA GLN A 158 17.38 -10.08 -14.88
C GLN A 158 18.79 -9.67 -14.45
N SER A 159 19.35 -8.59 -14.98
CA SER A 159 20.62 -8.13 -14.44
C SER A 159 20.37 -7.76 -12.97
N TRP A 160 21.19 -8.26 -12.05
CA TRP A 160 21.00 -8.01 -10.62
C TRP A 160 21.02 -6.50 -10.32
N GLU A 161 21.72 -5.73 -11.16
CA GLU A 161 21.72 -4.27 -11.20
C GLU A 161 20.31 -3.71 -11.37
N LEU A 162 19.50 -4.28 -12.27
CA LEU A 162 18.12 -3.84 -12.47
C LEU A 162 17.25 -4.13 -11.25
N LYS A 163 17.45 -5.28 -10.59
CA LYS A 163 16.73 -5.59 -9.34
C LYS A 163 17.11 -4.62 -8.22
N VAL A 164 18.41 -4.35 -8.02
CA VAL A 164 18.89 -3.34 -7.06
C VAL A 164 18.32 -1.96 -7.37
N PHE A 165 18.37 -1.54 -8.64
CA PHE A 165 17.80 -0.26 -9.08
C PHE A 165 16.31 -0.15 -8.77
N ASN A 166 15.53 -1.20 -9.05
CA ASN A 166 14.10 -1.20 -8.77
C ASN A 166 13.79 -1.14 -7.27
N ILE A 167 14.58 -1.82 -6.44
CA ILE A 167 14.45 -1.77 -4.98
C ILE A 167 14.73 -0.35 -4.47
N PHE A 168 15.85 0.27 -4.87
CA PHE A 168 16.18 1.64 -4.47
C PHE A 168 15.12 2.64 -4.92
N ARG A 169 14.67 2.54 -6.17
CA ARG A 169 13.57 3.38 -6.67
C ARG A 169 12.29 3.17 -5.86
N GLY A 170 11.99 1.94 -5.45
CA GLY A 170 10.86 1.64 -4.58
C GLY A 170 10.97 2.32 -3.21
N ILE A 171 12.16 2.32 -2.60
CA ILE A 171 12.44 3.04 -1.34
C ILE A 171 12.25 4.55 -1.52
N GLU A 172 12.82 5.14 -2.56
CA GLU A 172 12.68 6.58 -2.84
C GLU A 172 11.21 6.99 -3.01
N ILE A 173 10.42 6.17 -3.72
CA ILE A 173 8.98 6.42 -3.87
C ILE A 173 8.29 6.31 -2.51
N PHE A 174 8.55 5.26 -1.73
CA PHE A 174 7.98 5.11 -0.39
C PHE A 174 8.31 6.31 0.52
N GLU A 175 9.57 6.73 0.59
CA GLU A 175 9.99 7.86 1.42
C GLU A 175 9.29 9.16 1.00
N LYS A 176 9.15 9.40 -0.31
CA LYS A 176 8.40 10.54 -0.84
C LYS A 176 6.94 10.49 -0.40
N GLU A 177 6.26 9.36 -0.63
CA GLU A 177 4.84 9.20 -0.29
C GLU A 177 4.60 9.26 1.23
N PHE A 178 5.53 8.72 2.01
CA PHE A 178 5.43 8.73 3.46
C PHE A 178 5.68 10.13 4.04
N ALA A 179 6.60 10.90 3.49
CA ALA A 179 6.77 12.31 3.84
C ALA A 179 5.49 13.12 3.56
N ALA A 180 4.87 12.93 2.39
CA ALA A 180 3.59 13.55 2.05
C ALA A 180 2.48 13.14 3.03
N LEU A 181 2.43 11.86 3.43
CA LEU A 181 1.50 11.37 4.45
C LEU A 181 1.68 12.09 5.78
N ARG A 182 2.91 12.22 6.29
CA ARG A 182 3.17 12.93 7.55
C ARG A 182 2.64 14.36 7.51
N GLU A 183 2.88 15.09 6.41
CA GLU A 183 2.38 16.45 6.26
C GLU A 183 0.85 16.50 6.14
N ASN A 184 0.25 15.61 5.35
CA ASN A 184 -1.20 15.55 5.21
C ASN A 184 -1.89 15.20 6.53
N PHE A 185 -1.33 14.29 7.34
CA PHE A 185 -1.88 13.89 8.63
C PHE A 185 -1.77 15.03 9.66
N LYS A 186 -0.65 15.77 9.65
CA LYS A 186 -0.49 16.96 10.51
C LYS A 186 -1.57 18.01 10.27
N VAL A 187 -2.09 18.14 9.05
CA VAL A 187 -3.12 19.15 8.73
C VAL A 187 -4.54 18.61 8.79
N ASN A 188 -4.77 17.37 8.36
CA ASN A 188 -6.12 16.82 8.22
C ASN A 188 -6.58 16.01 9.44
N LEU A 189 -5.64 15.57 10.27
CA LEU A 189 -5.91 14.83 11.50
C LEU A 189 -5.37 15.56 12.73
N VAL A 190 -5.36 16.91 12.68
CA VAL A 190 -4.96 17.77 13.82
C VAL A 190 -5.72 17.33 15.07
N ASP A 191 -5.02 17.22 16.19
CA ASP A 191 -5.54 16.78 17.50
C ASP A 191 -6.02 15.32 17.60
N LYS A 192 -5.90 14.53 16.53
CA LYS A 192 -6.28 13.13 16.52
C LYS A 192 -5.08 12.22 16.76
N LYS A 193 -5.04 11.59 17.94
CA LYS A 193 -4.00 10.60 18.31
C LYS A 193 -3.87 9.46 17.30
N VAL A 194 -4.95 9.12 16.59
CA VAL A 194 -4.96 8.07 15.56
C VAL A 194 -3.97 8.36 14.43
N GLY A 195 -3.80 9.62 14.02
CA GLY A 195 -2.86 9.97 12.94
C GLY A 195 -1.41 9.68 13.32
N LEU A 196 -1.03 10.02 14.56
CA LEU A 196 0.31 9.71 15.09
C LEU A 196 0.54 8.21 15.19
N TRP A 197 -0.43 7.45 15.70
CA TRP A 197 -0.33 5.99 15.79
C TRP A 197 -0.17 5.31 14.43
N MET A 198 -0.90 5.79 13.41
CA MET A 198 -0.76 5.31 12.04
C MET A 198 0.65 5.56 11.48
N ILE A 199 1.20 6.75 11.72
CA ILE A 199 2.58 7.10 11.30
C ILE A 199 3.59 6.20 11.99
N ASP A 200 3.54 6.11 13.32
CA ASP A 200 4.45 5.30 14.12
C ASP A 200 4.43 3.84 13.64
N ARG A 201 3.24 3.33 13.33
CA ARG A 201 3.08 1.95 12.86
C ARG A 201 3.68 1.71 11.48
N ILE A 202 3.45 2.62 10.53
CA ILE A 202 4.04 2.53 9.19
C ILE A 202 5.57 2.59 9.29
N GLU A 203 6.09 3.51 10.11
CA GLU A 203 7.53 3.68 10.32
C GLU A 203 8.16 2.42 10.94
N GLU A 204 7.51 1.82 11.93
CA GLU A 204 7.98 0.58 12.56
C GLU A 204 8.01 -0.59 11.57
N ASP A 205 6.90 -0.88 10.90
CA ASP A 205 6.75 -2.12 10.13
C ASP A 205 7.44 -2.04 8.76
N VAL A 206 7.37 -0.91 8.06
CA VAL A 206 8.15 -0.72 6.82
C VAL A 206 9.63 -0.52 7.14
N GLY A 207 9.95 0.12 8.27
CA GLY A 207 11.33 0.28 8.75
C GLY A 207 12.06 -1.05 8.92
N LYS A 208 11.39 -2.07 9.47
CA LYS A 208 11.93 -3.45 9.54
C LYS A 208 12.30 -3.99 8.15
N ARG A 209 11.39 -3.85 7.17
CA ARG A 209 11.61 -4.32 5.79
C ARG A 209 12.76 -3.59 5.11
N ILE A 210 12.86 -2.27 5.27
CA ILE A 210 13.96 -1.45 4.74
C ILE A 210 15.30 -1.80 5.41
N ALA A 211 15.30 -2.10 6.70
CA ALA A 211 16.50 -2.56 7.41
C ALA A 211 17.03 -3.87 6.83
N MET A 212 16.15 -4.82 6.48
CA MET A 212 16.54 -6.07 5.80
C MET A 212 17.28 -5.79 4.49
N ILE A 213 16.77 -4.89 3.64
CA ILE A 213 17.44 -4.48 2.40
C ILE A 213 18.83 -3.91 2.70
N THR A 214 18.91 -3.00 3.67
CA THR A 214 20.14 -2.30 4.03
C THR A 214 21.22 -3.26 4.52
N ASP A 215 20.87 -4.22 5.38
CA ASP A 215 21.79 -5.19 5.95
C ASP A 215 22.38 -6.13 4.87
N LEU A 216 21.59 -6.48 3.86
CA LEU A 216 22.06 -7.29 2.74
C LEU A 216 23.00 -6.53 1.82
N LEU A 217 22.73 -5.25 1.58
CA LEU A 217 23.55 -4.41 0.70
C LEU A 217 24.91 -4.05 1.35
N LYS A 218 24.96 -3.87 2.67
CA LYS A 218 26.20 -3.56 3.43
C LYS A 218 27.25 -4.67 3.41
N LEU A 219 26.88 -5.92 3.11
CA LEU A 219 27.84 -7.03 3.01
C LEU A 219 28.81 -6.87 1.84
N LYS A 220 28.44 -6.12 0.80
CA LYS A 220 29.29 -5.89 -0.38
C LYS A 220 30.50 -5.00 -0.05
N ASP A 221 30.35 -3.99 0.81
CA ASP A 221 31.43 -3.08 1.16
C ASP A 221 32.52 -3.77 1.99
N ASN A 222 32.11 -4.62 2.94
CA ASN A 222 33.03 -5.34 3.83
C ASN A 222 33.76 -6.51 3.11
N GLU A 223 33.14 -7.14 2.11
CA GLU A 223 33.79 -8.18 1.30
C GLU A 223 34.69 -7.60 0.20
N LEU A 224 34.34 -6.43 -0.39
CA LEU A 224 35.22 -5.72 -1.32
C LEU A 224 36.48 -5.16 -0.66
N THR A 225 36.41 -4.69 0.59
CA THR A 225 37.63 -4.28 1.34
C THR A 225 38.57 -5.43 1.68
N LYS A 226 38.13 -6.69 1.58
CA LYS A 226 39.00 -7.86 1.76
C LYS A 226 39.72 -8.27 0.48
N ILE A 227 39.36 -7.72 -0.67
CA ILE A 227 40.00 -8.00 -1.96
C ILE A 227 40.94 -6.84 -2.33
N GLN A 228 42.09 -6.82 -1.62
CA GLN A 228 43.45 -6.43 -2.05
C GLN A 228 43.87 -4.94 -2.14
N PRO A 229 45.20 -4.66 -1.99
CA PRO A 229 46.20 -4.96 -3.03
C PRO A 229 47.23 -6.04 -2.62
N ILE A 230 47.34 -7.12 -3.41
CA ILE A 230 48.67 -7.65 -3.74
C ILE A 230 49.37 -6.52 -4.51
N GLU A 231 50.62 -6.28 -4.14
CA GLU A 231 51.54 -5.34 -4.78
C GLU A 231 51.44 -5.44 -6.31
N SER A 232 50.77 -4.47 -6.93
CA SER A 232 50.81 -4.28 -8.37
C SER A 232 52.08 -3.51 -8.68
N HIS A 233 53.04 -4.21 -9.27
CA HIS A 233 54.17 -3.66 -9.98
C HIS A 233 53.69 -2.51 -10.87
N GLU A 234 54.24 -1.31 -10.65
CA GLU A 234 54.15 -0.22 -11.60
C GLU A 234 54.79 -0.69 -12.91
N ASP A 235 53.99 -0.83 -13.96
CA ASP A 235 54.33 -0.46 -15.33
C ASP A 235 53.08 -0.52 -16.21
N ASP A 236 53.00 0.43 -17.15
CA ASP A 236 51.97 0.61 -18.20
C ASP A 236 50.65 1.30 -17.83
N ILE A 237 50.77 2.59 -17.47
CA ILE A 237 49.77 3.60 -17.81
C ILE A 237 50.22 4.28 -19.09
N ASN A 238 49.63 3.93 -20.24
CA ASN A 238 49.35 4.87 -21.34
C ASN A 238 48.41 4.24 -22.38
N ASN A 239 47.40 5.02 -22.77
CA ASN A 239 46.43 4.84 -23.86
C ASN A 239 45.08 4.19 -23.52
N ILE A 240 44.14 5.00 -23.03
CA ILE A 240 42.72 4.85 -23.39
C ILE A 240 42.12 6.25 -23.67
N GLU A 241 41.58 6.42 -24.87
CA GLU A 241 40.87 7.60 -25.37
C GLU A 241 39.53 7.89 -24.64
N PRO A 242 39.07 9.15 -24.61
CA PRO A 242 37.85 9.53 -23.92
C PRO A 242 36.59 9.16 -24.74
N PHE A 243 35.75 8.26 -24.21
CA PHE A 243 34.42 8.00 -24.76
C PHE A 243 33.43 9.10 -24.36
N ALA A 244 32.71 9.63 -25.36
CA ALA A 244 31.65 10.62 -25.19
C ALA A 244 30.40 10.02 -24.52
N ALA A 245 29.81 10.78 -23.60
CA ALA A 245 28.59 10.39 -22.87
C ALA A 245 27.35 10.41 -23.79
N PRO A 246 26.50 9.37 -23.78
CA PRO A 246 25.20 9.43 -24.44
C PRO A 246 24.20 10.21 -23.57
N GLY A 247 23.60 11.24 -24.17
CA GLY A 247 22.52 12.01 -23.57
C GLY A 247 21.23 11.18 -23.50
N TYR A 248 20.77 10.89 -22.29
CA TYR A 248 19.48 10.24 -22.06
C TYR A 248 18.38 11.29 -21.88
N SER A 249 17.47 11.33 -22.86
CA SER A 249 16.21 12.07 -22.79
C SER A 249 15.25 11.36 -21.84
N ARG A 250 14.82 12.04 -20.77
CA ARG A 250 13.77 11.57 -19.85
C ARG A 250 12.41 11.66 -20.54
N LYS A 251 11.86 10.53 -20.98
CA LYS A 251 10.41 10.35 -21.08
C LYS A 251 9.95 9.53 -19.88
N ALA A 252 9.10 10.12 -19.06
CA ALA A 252 8.47 9.45 -17.93
C ALA A 252 7.51 8.37 -18.45
N THR A 253 7.80 7.11 -18.12
CA THR A 253 6.90 5.99 -18.37
C THR A 253 6.07 5.77 -17.09
N PHE A 254 4.76 5.98 -17.21
CA PHE A 254 3.78 5.70 -16.16
C PHE A 254 3.73 4.19 -15.86
N PRO A 255 3.56 3.78 -14.59
CA PRO A 255 3.10 2.43 -14.31
C PRO A 255 1.63 2.28 -14.71
N PRO A 256 1.23 1.13 -15.27
CA PRO A 256 -0.15 0.88 -15.69
C PRO A 256 -1.11 0.82 -14.50
N SER A 257 -2.23 1.55 -14.64
CA SER A 257 -3.43 1.44 -13.82
C SER A 257 -4.07 0.07 -14.07
N TYR A 258 -4.15 -0.79 -13.05
CA TYR A 258 -4.82 -2.09 -13.16
C TYR A 258 -5.97 -2.20 -12.18
N SER A 259 -7.15 -2.29 -12.79
CA SER A 259 -8.44 -2.53 -12.17
C SER A 259 -8.47 -3.90 -11.50
N SER A 260 -8.81 -3.95 -10.21
CA SER A 260 -9.29 -5.18 -9.58
C SER A 260 -10.81 -5.33 -9.80
N PRO A 261 -11.30 -6.52 -10.17
CA PRO A 261 -12.73 -6.83 -10.13
C PRO A 261 -13.13 -7.05 -8.66
N VAL A 262 -14.03 -6.21 -8.15
CA VAL A 262 -14.72 -6.45 -6.89
C VAL A 262 -15.64 -7.65 -7.08
N LYS A 263 -15.29 -8.81 -6.51
CA LYS A 263 -16.25 -9.88 -6.22
C LYS A 263 -16.60 -9.82 -4.74
N THR A 264 -17.70 -9.13 -4.43
CA THR A 264 -18.40 -9.29 -3.16
C THR A 264 -19.07 -10.67 -3.18
N SER A 265 -18.55 -11.62 -2.38
CA SER A 265 -19.23 -12.86 -2.08
C SER A 265 -20.38 -12.58 -1.10
N PHE A 266 -21.60 -12.46 -1.62
CA PHE A 266 -22.81 -12.47 -0.79
C PHE A 266 -23.19 -13.91 -0.41
N PRO A 267 -23.62 -14.18 0.83
CA PRO A 267 -24.25 -15.45 1.16
C PRO A 267 -25.64 -15.53 0.53
N HIS A 268 -25.91 -16.63 -0.20
CA HIS A 268 -27.24 -16.98 -0.67
C HIS A 268 -28.20 -17.11 0.52
N ARG A 269 -29.23 -16.26 0.56
CA ARG A 269 -30.38 -16.44 1.45
C ARG A 269 -31.15 -17.67 0.98
N ALA A 270 -31.17 -18.71 1.82
CA ALA A 270 -32.01 -19.87 1.65
C ALA A 270 -33.49 -19.44 1.67
N GLU A 271 -34.22 -19.78 0.61
CA GLU A 271 -35.67 -19.75 0.59
C GLU A 271 -36.19 -20.89 1.47
N GLU A 272 -36.77 -20.54 2.61
CA GLU A 272 -37.57 -21.47 3.40
C GLU A 272 -38.96 -20.85 3.64
N THR A 273 -39.97 -21.63 3.23
CA THR A 273 -41.35 -21.73 3.71
C THR A 273 -42.48 -21.25 2.78
N ALA A 274 -43.14 -22.23 2.17
CA ALA A 274 -44.59 -22.26 2.00
C ALA A 274 -45.07 -23.73 1.92
N ASN A 275 -45.07 -24.44 3.06
CA ASN A 275 -45.87 -25.66 3.22
C ASN A 275 -47.22 -25.27 3.84
N LEU A 276 -48.25 -25.28 2.98
CA LEU A 276 -49.66 -25.20 3.34
C LEU A 276 -50.07 -26.44 4.13
N ILE A 277 -50.43 -26.26 5.40
CA ILE A 277 -51.26 -27.21 6.15
C ILE A 277 -52.62 -26.54 6.39
N MET A 278 -53.63 -27.04 5.67
CA MET A 278 -55.05 -26.77 5.90
C MET A 278 -55.56 -27.66 7.05
N PRO A 279 -56.31 -27.13 8.04
CA PRO A 279 -57.20 -27.93 8.84
C PRO A 279 -58.63 -27.88 8.25
N GLY A 280 -59.16 -29.05 7.94
CA GLY A 280 -60.56 -29.22 7.54
C GLY A 280 -61.52 -28.89 8.68
N ILE A 281 -62.57 -28.13 8.35
CA ILE A 281 -63.78 -27.99 9.17
C ILE A 281 -64.91 -28.67 8.40
N LEU A 282 -65.36 -29.81 8.94
CA LEU A 282 -66.66 -30.40 8.70
C LEU A 282 -67.72 -29.57 9.44
N LYS A 283 -68.79 -29.16 8.73
CA LYS A 283 -70.17 -29.14 9.25
C LYS A 283 -71.17 -28.88 8.13
N SER A 284 -72.22 -29.73 8.15
CA SER A 284 -73.49 -29.76 7.40
C SER A 284 -73.43 -29.92 5.89
#